data_AF-A0A3E0UEU1-F1
#
_entry.id   AF-A0A3E0UEU1-F1
#
_cell.length_a   1.000
_cell.length_b   1.000
_cell.length_c   1.000
_cell.angle_alpha   90.00
_cell.angle_beta   90.00
_cell.angle_gamma   90.00
#
_symmetry.space_group_name_H-M   'P 1'
#
loop_
_entity.id
_entity.type
_entity.pdbx_description
1 polymer ?
#
loop_
_entity_poly.entity_id
_entity_poly.type
_entity_poly.pdbx_seq_one_letter_code
_entity_poly.pdbx_strand_id
1 'polypeptide(L)'
;MGQASNKNSKVTPPFLASKLLSLLLPERYSDNVLGDLEEEFYQLAEQDMKLANHWYWRQSMSTSMIYLQKKMRSIEVLGRLNFYLPLAMVLIAISLVSLLSMLTDPEFISPRFWDELLQGKIHTALLSENFWHNFWSFIRMAELDMLIHSESLIIASACLFILSYQAKKPQVSAAKLAIWGYMLAFTPYLWSIIYIGHNSFEARQVGPIIATGILSLFYMLLPVSYLVHRQLKRQQAEQH
;
A
#
# COMPACT_ATOMS: atom_id res chain seq x y z
N MET A 1 22.60 -50.77 -30.27
CA MET A 1 22.95 -49.33 -30.25
C MET A 1 21.67 -48.53 -30.24
N GLY A 2 21.46 -47.71 -29.22
CA GLY A 2 20.24 -46.94 -28.99
C GLY A 2 20.13 -46.60 -27.50
N GLN A 3 21.03 -45.73 -27.04
CA GLN A 3 21.16 -45.32 -25.64
C GLN A 3 19.85 -44.68 -25.16
N ALA A 4 19.23 -45.27 -24.14
CA ALA A 4 18.21 -44.60 -23.35
C ALA A 4 18.87 -43.38 -22.67
N SER A 5 18.48 -42.18 -23.11
CA SER A 5 18.93 -40.92 -22.53
C SER A 5 18.39 -40.83 -21.10
N ASN A 6 19.19 -41.29 -20.15
CA ASN A 6 18.96 -41.13 -18.73
C ASN A 6 19.16 -39.64 -18.39
N LYS A 7 18.11 -38.83 -18.56
CA LYS A 7 18.07 -37.49 -18.01
C LYS A 7 17.98 -37.63 -16.49
N ASN A 8 19.13 -37.67 -15.83
CA ASN A 8 19.28 -37.28 -14.44
C ASN A 8 18.88 -35.79 -14.31
N SER A 9 17.58 -35.50 -14.38
CA SER A 9 17.05 -34.26 -13.82
C SER A 9 17.31 -34.37 -12.32
N LYS A 10 18.35 -33.68 -11.84
CA LYS A 10 18.64 -33.60 -10.41
C LYS A 10 17.33 -33.26 -9.69
N VAL A 11 16.87 -34.18 -8.85
CA VAL A 11 15.72 -33.95 -7.98
C VAL A 11 16.15 -32.85 -7.01
N THR A 12 15.56 -31.68 -7.17
CA THR A 12 15.87 -30.52 -6.32
C THR A 12 14.58 -29.82 -5.94
N PRO A 13 14.45 -29.34 -4.70
CA PRO A 13 13.29 -28.59 -4.26
C PRO A 13 13.13 -27.32 -5.10
N PRO A 14 11.90 -26.79 -5.21
CA PRO A 14 11.64 -25.53 -5.91
C PRO A 14 12.42 -24.36 -5.29
N PHE A 15 13.46 -23.88 -5.98
CA PHE A 15 14.35 -22.81 -5.51
C PHE A 15 13.62 -21.53 -5.09
N LEU A 16 12.55 -21.16 -5.81
CA LEU A 16 11.77 -19.97 -5.47
C LEU A 16 11.00 -20.14 -4.15
N ALA A 17 10.53 -21.34 -3.85
CA ALA A 17 9.79 -21.62 -2.62
C ALA A 17 10.74 -21.58 -1.40
N SER A 18 11.92 -22.21 -1.52
CA SER A 18 12.93 -22.17 -0.46
C SER A 18 13.46 -20.76 -0.21
N LYS A 19 13.72 -19.99 -1.28
CA LYS A 19 14.15 -18.59 -1.18
C LYS A 19 13.10 -17.67 -0.56
N LEU A 20 11.82 -17.87 -0.87
CA LEU A 20 10.74 -17.10 -0.26
C LEU A 20 10.63 -17.40 1.23
N LEU A 21 10.76 -18.66 1.61
CA LEU A 21 10.68 -19.10 3.00
C LEU A 21 11.88 -18.61 3.82
N SER A 22 13.10 -18.69 3.29
CA SER A 22 14.32 -18.21 3.97
C SER A 22 14.33 -16.70 4.19
N LEU A 23 13.68 -15.92 3.33
CA LEU A 23 13.54 -14.47 3.48
C LEU A 23 12.56 -14.07 4.62
N LEU A 24 11.61 -14.94 4.95
CA LEU A 24 10.55 -14.68 5.91
C LEU A 24 10.79 -15.33 7.28
N LEU A 25 11.50 -16.44 7.31
CA LEU A 25 11.88 -17.11 8.55
C LEU A 25 12.96 -16.32 9.31
N PRO A 26 12.93 -16.32 10.65
CA PRO A 26 14.07 -15.89 11.45
C PRO A 26 15.27 -16.80 11.18
N GLU A 27 16.48 -16.24 11.08
CA GLU A 27 17.73 -17.00 10.81
C GLU A 27 17.87 -18.23 11.72
N ARG A 28 17.48 -18.12 13.00
CA ARG A 28 17.52 -19.21 13.98
C ARG A 28 16.70 -20.46 13.58
N TYR A 29 15.62 -20.30 12.83
CA TYR A 29 14.73 -21.39 12.44
C TYR A 29 14.83 -21.73 10.95
N SER A 30 15.53 -20.91 10.15
CA SER A 30 15.62 -21.07 8.70
C SER A 30 16.18 -22.44 8.33
N ASP A 31 17.34 -22.80 8.87
CA ASP A 31 18.04 -24.03 8.47
C ASP A 31 17.30 -25.29 8.89
N ASN A 32 16.72 -25.30 10.09
CA ASN A 32 15.95 -26.46 10.57
C ASN A 32 14.67 -26.66 9.75
N VAL A 33 13.89 -25.59 9.54
CA VAL A 33 12.61 -25.69 8.80
C VAL A 33 12.85 -26.02 7.33
N LEU A 34 13.90 -25.47 6.72
CA LEU A 34 14.27 -25.81 5.34
C LEU A 34 14.77 -27.25 5.24
N GLY A 35 15.61 -27.70 6.19
CA GLY A 35 16.09 -29.08 6.26
C GLY A 35 14.94 -30.08 6.34
N ASP A 36 14.00 -29.89 7.27
CA ASP A 36 12.84 -30.76 7.43
C ASP A 36 11.98 -30.82 6.15
N LEU A 37 11.73 -29.68 5.52
CA LEU A 37 10.96 -29.62 4.27
C LEU A 37 11.69 -30.26 3.09
N GLU A 38 13.02 -30.16 3.04
CA GLU A 38 13.84 -30.80 2.02
C GLU A 38 13.85 -32.31 2.18
N GLU A 39 13.99 -32.83 3.41
CA GLU A 39 13.91 -34.27 3.69
C GLU A 39 12.57 -34.86 3.25
N GLU A 40 11.45 -34.24 3.63
CA GLU A 40 10.11 -34.69 3.21
C GLU A 40 9.89 -34.55 1.69
N PHE A 41 10.46 -33.51 1.07
CA PHE A 41 10.42 -33.36 -0.38
C PHE A 41 11.09 -34.53 -1.09
N TYR A 42 12.27 -34.95 -0.64
CA TYR A 42 12.99 -36.08 -1.24
C TYR A 42 12.20 -37.38 -1.09
N GLN A 43 11.60 -37.63 0.08
CA GLN A 43 10.74 -38.80 0.30
C GLN A 43 9.53 -38.83 -0.64
N LEU A 44 8.89 -37.68 -0.88
CA LEU A 44 7.76 -37.59 -1.79
C LEU A 44 8.19 -37.66 -3.26
N ALA A 45 9.37 -37.13 -3.59
CA ALA A 45 9.90 -37.11 -4.95
C ALA A 45 10.31 -38.50 -5.43
N GLU A 46 10.64 -39.44 -4.52
CA GLU A 46 10.83 -40.87 -4.83
C GLU A 46 9.57 -41.53 -5.39
N GLN A 47 8.38 -41.04 -5.01
CA GLN A 47 7.09 -41.57 -5.46
C GLN A 47 6.53 -40.78 -6.65
N ASP A 48 6.42 -39.45 -6.51
CA ASP A 48 5.91 -38.56 -7.55
C ASP A 48 6.48 -37.14 -7.39
N MET A 49 7.33 -36.76 -8.35
CA MET A 49 7.96 -35.44 -8.41
C MET A 49 6.96 -34.28 -8.50
N LYS A 50 5.83 -34.44 -9.19
CA LYS A 50 4.82 -33.38 -9.30
C LYS A 50 4.11 -33.16 -7.98
N LEU A 51 3.79 -34.25 -7.29
CA LEU A 51 3.18 -34.20 -5.97
C LEU A 51 4.13 -33.56 -4.95
N ALA A 52 5.42 -33.96 -4.96
CA ALA A 52 6.45 -33.38 -4.10
C ALA A 52 6.59 -31.87 -4.29
N ASN A 53 6.65 -31.41 -5.55
CA ASN A 53 6.73 -29.97 -5.87
C ASN A 53 5.49 -29.20 -5.39
N HIS A 54 4.29 -29.74 -5.62
CA HIS A 54 3.05 -29.09 -5.18
C HIS A 54 2.96 -29.03 -3.65
N TRP A 55 3.32 -30.11 -2.99
CA TRP A 55 3.36 -30.20 -1.54
C TRP A 55 4.35 -29.19 -0.95
N TYR A 56 5.57 -29.11 -1.49
CA TYR A 56 6.61 -28.19 -1.02
C TYR A 56 6.19 -26.72 -1.16
N TRP A 57 5.57 -26.36 -2.30
CA TRP A 57 5.01 -25.03 -2.48
C TRP A 57 3.92 -24.71 -1.47
N ARG A 58 2.99 -25.65 -1.24
CA ARG A 58 1.91 -25.47 -0.29
C ARG A 58 2.45 -25.24 1.13
N GLN A 59 3.43 -26.03 1.57
CA GLN A 59 4.02 -25.88 2.90
C GLN A 59 4.85 -24.61 3.03
N SER A 60 5.67 -24.29 2.03
CA SER A 60 6.44 -23.06 1.99
C SER A 60 5.53 -21.84 2.09
N MET A 61 4.42 -21.84 1.35
CA MET A 61 3.49 -20.72 1.35
C MET A 61 2.68 -20.62 2.65
N SER A 62 2.22 -21.74 3.19
CA SER A 62 1.52 -21.80 4.48
C SER A 62 2.39 -21.26 5.62
N THR A 63 3.62 -21.77 5.73
CA THR A 63 4.59 -21.36 6.75
C THR A 63 4.95 -19.89 6.61
N SER A 64 5.26 -19.47 5.37
CA SER A 64 5.55 -18.07 5.05
C SER A 64 4.40 -17.13 5.45
N MET A 65 3.16 -17.54 5.22
CA MET A 65 1.99 -16.74 5.58
C MET A 65 1.85 -16.56 7.10
N ILE A 66 2.11 -17.61 7.89
CA ILE A 66 2.07 -17.54 9.36
C ILE A 66 3.13 -16.55 9.88
N TYR A 67 4.37 -16.67 9.41
CA TYR A 67 5.45 -15.78 9.83
C TYR A 67 5.24 -14.36 9.32
N LEU A 68 4.73 -14.18 8.10
CA LEU A 68 4.37 -12.87 7.57
C LEU A 68 3.27 -12.23 8.42
N GLN A 69 2.23 -12.96 8.80
CA GLN A 69 1.18 -12.44 9.69
C GLN A 69 1.76 -12.05 11.06
N LYS A 70 2.66 -12.85 11.63
CA LYS A 70 3.33 -12.52 12.89
C LYS A 70 4.20 -11.26 12.77
N LYS A 71 4.96 -11.13 11.68
CA LYS A 71 5.82 -9.98 11.38
C LYS A 71 5.00 -8.71 11.12
N MET A 72 3.91 -8.80 10.37
CA MET A 72 2.99 -7.68 10.10
C MET A 72 2.21 -7.23 11.34
N ARG A 73 2.01 -8.12 12.33
CA ARG A 73 1.45 -7.78 13.65
C ARG A 73 2.47 -7.20 14.62
N SER A 74 3.77 -7.22 14.28
CA SER A 74 4.80 -6.57 15.10
C SER A 74 4.55 -5.06 15.16
N ILE A 75 4.62 -4.51 16.36
CA ILE A 75 4.47 -3.08 16.60
C ILE A 75 5.55 -2.28 15.84
N GLU A 76 6.76 -2.82 15.71
CA GLU A 76 7.84 -2.16 14.97
C GLU A 76 7.53 -2.02 13.49
N VAL A 77 7.06 -3.09 12.85
CA VAL A 77 6.71 -3.10 11.42
C VAL A 77 5.52 -2.17 11.19
N LEU A 78 4.50 -2.27 12.04
CA LEU A 78 3.33 -1.39 11.96
C LEU A 78 3.70 0.08 12.17
N GLY A 79 4.64 0.37 13.09
CA GLY A 79 5.17 1.70 13.32
C GLY A 79 5.94 2.26 12.12
N ARG A 80 6.82 1.48 11.50
CA ARG A 80 7.57 1.87 10.29
C ARG A 80 6.63 2.11 9.12
N LEU A 81 5.70 1.19 8.86
CA LEU A 81 4.71 1.33 7.79
C LEU A 81 3.84 2.58 7.99
N ASN A 82 3.38 2.82 9.22
CA ASN A 82 2.58 3.98 9.57
C ASN A 82 3.35 5.31 9.44
N PHE A 83 4.68 5.28 9.39
CA PHE A 83 5.48 6.48 9.13
C PHE A 83 5.77 6.67 7.63
N TYR A 84 6.30 5.65 6.95
CA TYR A 84 6.75 5.78 5.57
C TYR A 84 5.61 5.90 4.56
N LEU A 85 4.51 5.17 4.75
CA LEU A 85 3.39 5.19 3.79
C LEU A 85 2.71 6.56 3.75
N PRO A 86 2.31 7.18 4.88
CA PRO A 86 1.68 8.51 4.83
C PRO A 86 2.63 9.58 4.32
N LEU A 87 3.93 9.48 4.62
CA LEU A 87 4.92 10.41 4.10
C LEU A 87 5.00 10.34 2.57
N ALA A 88 5.09 9.13 2.00
CA ALA A 88 5.07 8.95 0.55
C ALA A 88 3.77 9.46 -0.07
N MET A 89 2.63 9.19 0.57
CA MET A 89 1.33 9.66 0.11
C MET A 89 1.17 11.19 0.17
N VAL A 90 1.76 11.86 1.16
CA VAL A 90 1.78 13.32 1.24
C VAL A 90 2.53 13.90 0.05
N LEU A 91 3.69 13.34 -0.30
CA LEU A 91 4.45 13.78 -1.48
C LEU A 91 3.67 13.56 -2.77
N ILE A 92 2.98 12.42 -2.89
CA ILE A 92 2.09 12.14 -4.01
C ILE A 92 0.95 13.16 -4.06
N ALA A 93 0.28 13.44 -2.94
CA ALA A 93 -0.81 14.42 -2.90
C ALA A 93 -0.34 15.82 -3.32
N ILE A 94 0.82 16.27 -2.83
CA ILE A 94 1.42 17.55 -3.25
C ILE A 94 1.67 17.56 -4.76
N SER A 95 2.27 16.50 -5.31
CA SER A 95 2.55 16.42 -6.74
C SER A 95 1.29 16.40 -7.60
N LEU A 96 0.21 15.75 -7.14
CA LEU A 96 -1.07 15.72 -7.86
C LEU A 96 -1.79 17.07 -7.80
N VAL A 97 -1.73 17.78 -6.67
CA VAL A 97 -2.30 19.14 -6.54
C VAL A 97 -1.53 20.12 -7.41
N SER A 98 -0.20 20.05 -7.41
CA SER A 98 0.63 20.88 -8.30
C SER A 98 0.33 20.58 -9.77
N LEU A 99 0.26 19.30 -10.15
CA LEU A 99 -0.14 18.90 -11.49
C LEU A 99 -1.50 19.52 -11.87
N LEU A 100 -2.50 19.40 -10.99
CA LEU A 100 -3.84 19.93 -11.23
C LEU A 100 -3.86 21.46 -11.35
N SER A 101 -3.06 22.16 -10.54
CA SER A 101 -2.98 23.62 -10.53
C SER A 101 -2.23 24.19 -11.74
N MET A 102 -1.31 23.42 -12.32
CA MET A 102 -0.45 23.86 -13.42
C MET A 102 -0.80 23.20 -14.75
N LEU A 103 -1.94 22.51 -14.82
CA LEU A 103 -2.34 21.73 -16.00
C LEU A 103 -2.73 22.66 -17.16
N THR A 104 -1.74 23.06 -17.95
CA THR A 104 -1.95 23.83 -19.19
C THR A 104 -2.01 22.93 -20.41
N ASP A 105 -1.24 21.83 -20.42
CA ASP A 105 -1.22 20.84 -21.49
C ASP A 105 -1.39 19.42 -20.90
N PRO A 106 -2.61 18.87 -20.93
CA PRO A 106 -2.90 17.54 -20.39
C PRO A 106 -2.27 16.39 -21.20
N GLU A 107 -2.02 16.60 -22.50
CA GLU A 107 -1.45 15.57 -23.38
C GLU A 107 -0.03 15.18 -22.97
N PHE A 108 0.65 16.08 -22.25
CA PHE A 108 1.94 15.84 -21.61
C PHE A 108 1.95 14.59 -20.71
N ILE A 109 0.85 14.31 -19.99
CA ILE A 109 0.76 13.13 -19.10
C ILE A 109 0.44 11.88 -19.93
N SER A 110 -0.63 11.95 -20.72
CA SER A 110 -0.98 10.94 -21.70
C SER A 110 -2.00 11.49 -22.70
N PRO A 111 -2.13 10.92 -23.90
CA PRO A 111 -3.10 11.39 -24.91
C PRO A 111 -4.57 11.34 -24.46
N ARG A 112 -4.90 10.51 -23.46
CA ARG A 112 -6.26 10.34 -22.92
C ARG A 112 -6.44 10.99 -21.55
N PHE A 113 -5.40 11.64 -21.02
CA PHE A 113 -5.41 12.11 -19.64
C PHE A 113 -6.48 13.17 -19.41
N TRP A 114 -6.78 14.02 -20.40
CA TRP A 114 -7.84 15.01 -20.28
C TRP A 114 -9.21 14.37 -20.07
N ASP A 115 -9.55 13.36 -20.87
CA ASP A 115 -10.82 12.64 -20.76
C ASP A 115 -10.92 11.88 -19.43
N GLU A 116 -9.80 11.30 -18.98
CA GLU A 116 -9.72 10.61 -17.69
C GLU A 116 -9.87 11.59 -16.52
N LEU A 117 -9.23 12.75 -16.60
CA LEU A 117 -9.32 13.80 -15.59
C LEU A 117 -10.74 14.35 -15.48
N LEU A 118 -11.42 14.58 -16.61
CA LEU A 118 -12.83 15.01 -16.63
C LEU A 118 -13.76 13.96 -16.00
N GLN A 119 -13.36 12.69 -15.96
CA GLN A 119 -14.06 11.62 -15.25
C GLN A 119 -13.64 11.50 -13.77
N GLY A 120 -12.85 12.44 -13.24
CA GLY A 120 -12.35 12.41 -11.86
C GLY A 120 -11.13 11.51 -11.66
N LYS A 121 -10.57 10.92 -12.72
CA LYS A 121 -9.53 9.88 -12.62
C LYS A 121 -8.12 10.42 -12.59
N ILE A 122 -7.85 11.45 -11.80
CA ILE A 122 -6.51 12.05 -11.67
C ILE A 122 -5.42 11.04 -11.23
N HIS A 123 -5.80 9.97 -10.52
CA HIS A 123 -4.88 8.90 -10.15
C HIS A 123 -4.26 8.15 -11.33
N THR A 124 -4.85 8.21 -12.53
CA THR A 124 -4.23 7.60 -13.73
C THR A 124 -2.91 8.28 -14.08
N ALA A 125 -2.69 9.54 -13.67
CA ALA A 125 -1.39 10.19 -13.77
C ALA A 125 -0.29 9.37 -13.09
N LEU A 126 -0.58 8.73 -11.94
CA LEU A 126 0.38 7.90 -11.20
C LEU A 126 0.80 6.63 -11.97
N LEU A 127 0.06 6.26 -13.01
CA LEU A 127 0.39 5.13 -13.88
C LEU A 127 1.20 5.56 -15.10
N SER A 128 1.36 6.86 -15.35
CA SER A 128 2.11 7.39 -16.48
C SER A 128 3.60 7.52 -16.15
N GLU A 129 4.45 7.18 -17.12
CA GLU A 129 5.90 7.36 -17.01
C GLU A 129 6.27 8.85 -16.91
N ASN A 130 5.59 9.69 -17.70
CA ASN A 130 5.82 11.14 -17.73
C ASN A 130 5.58 11.79 -16.36
N PHE A 131 4.59 11.32 -15.59
CA PHE A 131 4.38 11.80 -14.23
C PHE A 131 5.59 11.52 -13.33
N TRP A 132 6.11 10.29 -13.33
CA TRP A 132 7.24 9.92 -12.48
C TRP A 132 8.54 10.60 -12.90
N HIS A 133 8.77 10.74 -14.21
CA HIS A 133 9.92 11.48 -14.74
C HIS A 133 9.93 12.94 -14.24
N ASN A 134 8.75 13.55 -14.15
CA ASN A 134 8.58 14.96 -13.77
C ASN A 134 8.16 15.15 -12.30
N PHE A 135 8.12 14.09 -11.50
CA PHE A 135 7.62 14.10 -10.13
C PHE A 135 8.28 15.19 -9.27
N TRP A 136 9.61 15.28 -9.33
CA TRP A 136 10.37 16.30 -8.60
C TRP A 136 10.16 17.72 -9.14
N SER A 137 9.75 17.87 -10.40
CA SER A 137 9.36 19.17 -10.94
C SER A 137 8.05 19.63 -10.29
N PHE A 138 7.04 18.78 -10.26
CA PHE A 138 5.74 19.09 -9.63
C PHE A 138 5.91 19.45 -8.15
N ILE A 139 6.72 18.69 -7.40
CA ILE A 139 6.99 19.02 -5.99
C ILE A 139 7.65 20.40 -5.85
N ARG A 140 8.63 20.73 -6.71
CA ARG A 140 9.34 22.03 -6.64
C ARG A 140 8.47 23.21 -7.05
N MET A 141 7.48 22.97 -7.90
CA MET A 141 6.54 23.99 -8.35
C MET A 141 5.31 24.12 -7.43
N ALA A 142 5.19 23.29 -6.40
CA ALA A 142 4.10 23.38 -5.45
C ALA A 142 4.26 24.64 -4.58
N GLU A 143 3.30 25.55 -4.69
CA GLU A 143 3.19 26.72 -3.82
C GLU A 143 2.30 26.41 -2.61
N LEU A 144 2.55 27.07 -1.48
CA LEU A 144 1.78 26.85 -0.26
C LEU A 144 0.29 27.20 -0.45
N ASP A 145 0.00 28.21 -1.26
CA ASP A 145 -1.37 28.64 -1.54
C ASP A 145 -2.19 27.55 -2.25
N MET A 146 -1.55 26.71 -3.07
CA MET A 146 -2.20 25.55 -3.70
C MET A 146 -2.65 24.50 -2.69
N LEU A 147 -2.02 24.47 -1.51
CA LEU A 147 -2.30 23.53 -0.43
C LEU A 147 -3.30 24.06 0.58
N ILE A 148 -3.83 25.29 0.43
CA ILE A 148 -4.78 25.90 1.35
C ILE A 148 -6.18 25.87 0.71
N HIS A 149 -7.06 25.02 1.25
CA HIS A 149 -8.43 24.85 0.74
C HIS A 149 -9.41 24.64 1.90
N SER A 150 -10.30 25.61 2.10
CA SER A 150 -11.19 25.70 3.25
C SER A 150 -12.13 24.50 3.40
N GLU A 151 -12.73 24.07 2.29
CA GLU A 151 -13.73 23.02 2.22
C GLU A 151 -13.10 21.68 2.62
N SER A 152 -11.89 21.42 2.12
CA SER A 152 -11.11 20.25 2.47
C SER A 152 -10.69 20.26 3.93
N LEU A 153 -10.36 21.43 4.48
CA LEU A 153 -9.97 21.59 5.87
C LEU A 153 -11.15 21.30 6.81
N ILE A 154 -12.36 21.74 6.46
CA ILE A 154 -13.59 21.45 7.22
C ILE A 154 -13.86 19.94 7.23
N ILE A 155 -13.83 19.29 6.05
CA ILE A 155 -14.05 17.85 5.92
C ILE A 155 -13.01 17.07 6.72
N ALA A 156 -11.73 17.37 6.54
CA ALA A 156 -10.63 16.73 7.26
C ALA A 156 -10.78 16.91 8.77
N SER A 157 -11.12 18.11 9.23
CA SER A 157 -11.32 18.39 10.65
C SER A 157 -12.47 17.58 11.25
N ALA A 158 -13.60 17.46 10.54
CA ALA A 158 -14.72 16.64 10.96
C ALA A 158 -14.33 15.15 11.06
N CYS A 159 -13.63 14.63 10.04
CA CYS A 159 -13.13 13.26 10.04
C CYS A 159 -12.12 13.00 11.19
N LEU A 160 -11.20 13.92 11.43
CA LEU A 160 -10.23 13.83 12.52
C LEU A 160 -10.88 13.91 13.89
N PHE A 161 -11.94 14.70 14.05
CA PHE A 161 -12.72 14.75 15.28
C PHE A 161 -13.36 13.39 15.58
N ILE A 162 -14.01 12.77 14.58
CA ILE A 162 -14.60 11.43 14.70
C ILE A 162 -13.53 10.40 15.06
N LEU A 163 -12.38 10.42 14.38
CA LEU A 163 -11.29 9.47 14.62
C LEU A 163 -10.67 9.65 16.01
N SER A 164 -10.45 10.90 16.42
CA SER A 164 -9.91 11.23 17.75
C SER A 164 -10.86 10.80 18.87
N TYR A 165 -12.18 10.90 18.65
CA TYR A 165 -13.17 10.39 19.58
C TYR A 165 -13.09 8.85 19.70
N GLN A 166 -12.92 8.14 18.59
CA GLN A 166 -12.75 6.68 18.62
C GLN A 166 -11.43 6.25 19.27
N ALA A 167 -10.34 6.98 19.02
CA ALA A 167 -9.00 6.69 19.56
C ALA A 167 -8.92 6.79 21.09
N LYS A 168 -9.89 7.46 21.75
CA LYS A 168 -9.97 7.51 23.22
C LYS A 168 -10.52 6.23 23.85
N LYS A 169 -11.15 5.34 23.07
CA LYS A 169 -11.72 4.10 23.60
C LYS A 169 -10.62 3.07 23.92
N PRO A 170 -10.61 2.46 25.12
CA PRO A 170 -9.51 1.58 25.56
C PRO A 170 -9.38 0.29 24.74
N GLN A 171 -10.44 -0.15 24.06
CA GLN A 171 -10.46 -1.42 23.32
C GLN A 171 -9.95 -1.30 21.87
N VAL A 172 -9.55 -0.11 21.40
CA VAL A 172 -9.17 0.09 20.00
C VAL A 172 -7.69 -0.24 19.82
N SER A 173 -7.41 -1.31 19.05
CA SER A 173 -6.04 -1.63 18.66
C SER A 173 -5.47 -0.60 17.67
N ALA A 174 -4.15 -0.40 17.67
CA ALA A 174 -3.52 0.52 16.73
C ALA A 174 -3.74 0.12 15.26
N ALA A 175 -3.74 -1.18 14.95
CA ALA A 175 -4.06 -1.69 13.61
C ALA A 175 -5.49 -1.34 13.19
N LYS A 176 -6.47 -1.51 14.09
CA LYS A 176 -7.87 -1.13 13.82
C LYS A 176 -7.98 0.38 13.60
N LEU A 177 -7.32 1.18 14.43
CA LEU A 177 -7.28 2.64 14.28
C LEU A 177 -6.65 3.06 12.95
N ALA A 178 -5.57 2.40 12.52
CA ALA A 178 -4.93 2.67 11.23
C ALA A 178 -5.88 2.37 10.06
N ILE A 179 -6.51 1.19 10.05
CA ILE A 179 -7.46 0.81 9.01
C ILE A 179 -8.59 1.83 8.91
N TRP A 180 -9.26 2.14 10.02
CA TRP A 180 -10.36 3.12 10.03
C TRP A 180 -9.90 4.52 9.69
N GLY A 181 -8.73 4.94 10.20
CA GLY A 181 -8.19 6.27 9.96
C GLY A 181 -7.86 6.50 8.49
N TYR A 182 -7.16 5.57 7.85
CA TYR A 182 -6.85 5.69 6.42
C TYR A 182 -8.07 5.49 5.54
N MET A 183 -8.99 4.55 5.84
CA MET A 183 -10.25 4.43 5.11
C MET A 183 -11.05 5.75 5.14
N LEU A 184 -11.14 6.38 6.32
CA LEU A 184 -11.81 7.66 6.47
C LEU A 184 -11.09 8.77 5.70
N ALA A 185 -9.75 8.79 5.70
CA ALA A 185 -8.95 9.75 4.95
C ALA A 185 -9.14 9.66 3.43
N PHE A 186 -9.35 8.45 2.90
CA PHE A 186 -9.62 8.24 1.47
C PHE A 186 -11.08 8.52 1.07
N THR A 187 -12.00 8.60 2.04
CA THR A 187 -13.44 8.73 1.75
C THR A 187 -13.77 9.97 0.90
N PRO A 188 -13.24 11.18 1.19
CA PRO A 188 -13.50 12.37 0.37
C PRO A 188 -13.04 12.21 -1.08
N TYR A 189 -11.90 11.54 -1.29
CA TYR A 189 -11.36 11.30 -2.63
C TYR A 189 -12.17 10.26 -3.42
N LEU A 190 -12.57 9.15 -2.78
CA LEU A 190 -13.46 8.18 -3.41
C LEU A 190 -14.82 8.81 -3.73
N TRP A 191 -15.33 9.64 -2.81
CA TRP A 191 -16.55 10.40 -3.04
C TRP A 191 -16.40 11.33 -4.23
N SER A 192 -15.29 12.07 -4.38
CA SER A 192 -15.10 12.96 -5.55
C SER A 192 -15.14 12.19 -6.88
N ILE A 193 -14.54 11.00 -6.96
CA ILE A 193 -14.57 10.17 -8.18
C ILE A 193 -16.01 9.73 -8.48
N ILE A 194 -16.71 9.18 -7.49
CA ILE A 194 -18.08 8.69 -7.65
C ILE A 194 -19.02 9.84 -8.01
N TYR A 195 -18.84 10.98 -7.37
CA TYR A 195 -19.65 12.18 -7.58
C TYR A 195 -19.47 12.70 -9.01
N ILE A 196 -18.24 12.79 -9.52
CA ILE A 196 -17.97 13.17 -10.91
C ILE A 196 -18.50 12.10 -11.88
N GLY A 197 -18.31 10.82 -11.60
CA GLY A 197 -18.74 9.74 -12.48
C GLY A 197 -20.26 9.66 -12.70
N HIS A 198 -21.06 10.13 -11.74
CA HIS A 198 -22.52 10.13 -11.84
C HIS A 198 -23.14 11.44 -12.31
N ASN A 199 -22.38 12.53 -12.38
CA ASN A 199 -22.91 13.86 -12.73
C ASN A 199 -22.15 14.45 -13.91
N SER A 200 -22.86 15.08 -14.84
CA SER A 200 -22.24 15.80 -15.95
C SER A 200 -21.78 17.18 -15.50
N PHE A 201 -20.54 17.28 -15.02
CA PHE A 201 -19.93 18.56 -14.63
C PHE A 201 -19.23 19.24 -15.80
N GLU A 202 -19.21 20.57 -15.77
CA GLU A 202 -18.31 21.34 -16.63
C GLU A 202 -16.86 21.18 -16.16
N ALA A 203 -15.91 21.29 -17.09
CA ALA A 203 -14.47 21.15 -16.79
C ALA A 203 -14.00 22.06 -15.64
N ARG A 204 -14.57 23.27 -15.52
CA ARG A 204 -14.26 24.23 -14.45
C ARG A 204 -14.66 23.76 -13.05
N GLN A 205 -15.62 22.85 -12.95
CA GLN A 205 -16.11 22.31 -11.68
C GLN A 205 -15.37 21.04 -11.27
N VAL A 206 -14.89 20.26 -12.24
CA VAL A 206 -14.19 18.99 -11.98
C VAL A 206 -12.91 19.20 -11.16
N GLY A 207 -12.07 20.17 -11.53
CA GLY A 207 -10.81 20.45 -10.84
C GLY A 207 -10.99 20.70 -9.34
N PRO A 208 -11.81 21.68 -8.91
CA PRO A 208 -12.09 21.94 -7.49
C PRO A 208 -12.65 20.72 -6.72
N ILE A 209 -13.49 19.90 -7.36
CA ILE A 209 -14.03 18.68 -6.73
C ILE A 209 -12.91 17.67 -6.46
N ILE A 210 -12.02 17.45 -7.43
CA ILE A 210 -10.85 16.58 -7.28
C ILE A 210 -9.89 17.13 -6.22
N ALA A 211 -9.60 18.43 -6.27
CA ALA A 211 -8.75 19.11 -5.29
C ALA A 211 -9.33 18.93 -3.88
N THR A 212 -10.65 19.02 -3.73
CA THR A 212 -11.32 18.81 -2.44
C THR A 212 -10.98 17.44 -1.85
N GLY A 213 -11.06 16.39 -2.68
CA GLY A 213 -10.73 15.02 -2.30
C GLY A 213 -9.26 14.82 -1.93
N ILE A 214 -8.34 15.30 -2.77
CA ILE A 214 -6.89 15.14 -2.55
C ILE A 214 -6.42 15.94 -1.33
N LEU A 215 -6.85 17.20 -1.19
CA LEU A 215 -6.42 18.05 -0.08
C LEU A 215 -6.99 17.58 1.25
N SER A 216 -8.21 17.02 1.26
CA SER A 216 -8.75 16.37 2.47
C SER A 216 -7.88 15.19 2.90
N LEU A 217 -7.45 14.36 1.94
CA LEU A 217 -6.52 13.27 2.18
C LEU A 217 -5.18 13.81 2.73
N PHE A 218 -4.59 14.81 2.07
CA PHE A 218 -3.35 15.47 2.50
C PHE A 218 -3.41 15.95 3.95
N TYR A 219 -4.47 16.67 4.34
CA TYR A 219 -4.65 17.17 5.71
C TYR A 219 -4.83 16.06 6.74
N MET A 220 -5.33 14.89 6.35
CA MET A 220 -5.56 13.77 7.26
C MET A 220 -4.36 12.84 7.44
N LEU A 221 -3.48 12.69 6.44
CA LEU A 221 -2.43 11.67 6.44
C LEU A 221 -1.52 11.73 7.67
N LEU A 222 -0.95 12.91 7.97
CA LEU A 222 -0.04 13.06 9.12
C LEU A 222 -0.77 12.98 10.47
N PRO A 223 -1.93 13.65 10.68
CA PRO A 223 -2.68 13.51 11.93
C PRO A 223 -3.15 12.07 12.21
N VAL A 224 -3.62 11.34 11.20
CA VAL A 224 -3.98 9.92 11.33
C VAL A 224 -2.76 9.10 11.74
N SER A 225 -1.64 9.28 11.04
CA SER A 225 -0.38 8.61 11.36
C SER A 225 0.05 8.89 12.81
N TYR A 226 -0.05 10.14 13.26
CA TYR A 226 0.26 10.51 14.63
C TYR A 226 -0.63 9.81 15.67
N LEU A 227 -1.95 9.76 15.43
CA LEU A 227 -2.89 9.07 16.32
C LEU A 227 -2.60 7.58 16.43
N VAL A 228 -2.30 6.92 15.29
CA VAL A 228 -1.89 5.51 15.26
C VAL A 228 -0.59 5.30 16.02
N HIS A 229 0.41 6.15 15.80
CA HIS A 229 1.70 6.06 16.50
C HIS A 229 1.54 6.22 18.01
N ARG A 230 0.70 7.16 18.46
CA ARG A 230 0.38 7.34 19.89
C ARG A 230 -0.27 6.08 20.47
N GLN A 231 -1.16 5.42 19.72
CA GLN A 231 -1.80 4.19 20.16
C GLN A 231 -0.81 3.01 20.18
N LEU A 232 0.10 2.91 19.22
CA LEU A 232 1.18 1.90 19.24
C LEU A 232 2.03 2.04 20.50
N LYS A 233 2.45 3.26 20.86
CA LYS A 233 3.23 3.51 22.08
C LYS A 233 2.50 3.09 23.36
N ARG A 234 1.19 3.31 23.43
CA ARG A 234 0.36 2.85 24.57
C ARG A 234 0.37 1.32 24.68
N GLN A 235 0.18 0.63 23.57
CA GLN A 235 0.20 -0.84 23.55
C GLN A 235 1.57 -1.43 23.90
N GLN A 236 2.67 -0.76 23.51
CA GLN A 236 4.02 -1.17 23.94
C GLN A 236 4.20 -1.02 25.45
N ALA A 237 3.72 0.09 26.03
CA ALA A 237 3.80 0.33 27.47
C ALA A 237 2.95 -0.65 28.29
N GLU A 238 1.89 -1.22 27.73
CA GLU A 238 1.08 -2.26 28.39
C GLU A 238 1.69 -3.67 28.29
N GLN A 239 2.66 -3.88 27.38
CA GLN A 239 3.35 -5.16 27.19
C GLN A 239 4.65 -5.29 27.99
N HIS A 240 5.12 -4.20 28.60
CA HIS A 240 6.30 -4.12 29.46
C HIS A 240 5.88 -3.90 30.92
#